data_AF-Q1QW47-F1
#
_entry.id   AF-Q1QW47-F1
#
_cell.length_a   1.000
_cell.length_b   1.000
_cell.length_c   1.000
_cell.angle_alpha   90.00
_cell.angle_beta   90.00
_cell.angle_gamma   90.00
#
_symmetry.space_group_name_H-M   'P 1'
#
loop_
_entity.id
_entity.type
_entity.pdbx_description
1 polymer ?
#
loop_
_entity_poly.entity_id
_entity_poly.type
_entity_poly.pdbx_seq_one_letter_code
_entity_poly.pdbx_strand_id
1 'polypeptide(L)'
;MNARSPLTTLKDLAQDTCDQAAQSLGHSRRKLQEAQQRLDQLLTYRHEYRQRLENSMQQGIEPANWHNYQQFLASLDQAIAGQRQAVNDQQRHLDRQQQAWQGERRKLNTYDTLITRRDNAEQQRAARREQQLFDEMSARMTRRQANDRGLDVTTTDSSASTTRF
;
A
#
# COMPACT_ATOMS: atom_id res chain seq x y z
N MET A 1 3.24 -27.17 -11.93
CA MET A 1 3.04 -25.71 -12.09
C MET A 1 1.90 -25.31 -11.18
N ASN A 2 2.16 -24.61 -10.07
CA ASN A 2 1.11 -24.18 -9.14
C ASN A 2 0.20 -23.19 -9.86
N ALA A 3 -1.08 -23.55 -10.01
CA ALA A 3 -2.10 -22.66 -10.56
C ALA A 3 -2.15 -21.38 -9.70
N ARG A 4 -2.02 -20.21 -10.35
CA ARG A 4 -2.11 -18.92 -9.69
C ARG A 4 -3.46 -18.84 -8.97
N SER A 5 -3.44 -18.67 -7.66
CA SER A 5 -4.68 -18.68 -6.88
C SER A 5 -5.53 -17.44 -7.17
N PRO A 6 -6.86 -17.54 -7.08
CA PRO A 6 -7.74 -16.37 -7.21
C PRO A 6 -7.37 -15.23 -6.23
N LEU A 7 -6.92 -15.57 -5.02
CA LEU A 7 -6.46 -14.59 -4.01
C LEU A 7 -5.22 -13.81 -4.47
N THR A 8 -4.25 -14.48 -5.11
CA THR A 8 -3.07 -13.80 -5.65
C THR A 8 -3.46 -12.85 -6.79
N THR A 9 -4.39 -13.24 -7.66
CA THR A 9 -4.90 -12.35 -8.72
C THR A 9 -5.64 -11.13 -8.15
N LEU A 10 -6.43 -11.31 -7.08
CA LEU A 10 -7.10 -10.20 -6.40
C LEU A 10 -6.12 -9.25 -5.72
N LYS A 11 -5.03 -9.78 -5.14
CA LYS A 11 -3.94 -8.96 -4.60
C LYS A 11 -3.28 -8.12 -5.70
N ASP A 12 -2.95 -8.74 -6.84
CA ASP A 12 -2.30 -8.04 -7.95
C ASP A 12 -3.20 -6.91 -8.48
N LEU A 13 -4.50 -7.16 -8.64
CA LEU A 13 -5.46 -6.12 -9.01
C LEU A 13 -5.57 -5.00 -7.95
N ALA A 14 -5.54 -5.35 -6.66
CA ALA A 14 -5.54 -4.38 -5.57
C ALA A 14 -4.24 -3.53 -5.54
N GLN A 15 -3.12 -4.12 -5.94
CA GLN A 15 -1.84 -3.42 -6.09
C GLN A 15 -1.94 -2.40 -7.24
N ASP A 16 -2.37 -2.82 -8.42
CA ASP A 16 -2.51 -1.95 -9.58
C ASP A 16 -3.44 -0.77 -9.31
N THR A 17 -4.58 -1.02 -8.65
CA THR A 17 -5.54 0.03 -8.26
C THR A 17 -4.98 0.98 -7.20
N CYS A 18 -4.22 0.47 -6.22
CA CYS A 18 -3.52 1.29 -5.24
C CYS A 18 -2.48 2.20 -5.91
N ASP A 19 -1.73 1.69 -6.89
CA ASP A 19 -0.72 2.44 -7.63
C ASP A 19 -1.35 3.53 -8.50
N GLN A 20 -2.47 3.23 -9.17
CA GLN A 20 -3.26 4.23 -9.91
C GLN A 20 -3.80 5.34 -8.99
N ALA A 21 -4.28 4.98 -7.80
CA ALA A 21 -4.73 5.94 -6.80
C ALA A 21 -3.56 6.82 -6.29
N ALA A 22 -2.36 6.25 -6.11
CA ALA A 22 -1.17 6.99 -5.73
C ALA A 22 -0.74 7.99 -6.81
N GLN A 23 -0.79 7.60 -8.09
CA GLN A 23 -0.52 8.51 -9.22
C GLN A 23 -1.53 9.66 -9.27
N SER A 24 -2.82 9.37 -9.09
CA SER A 24 -3.91 10.35 -9.07
C SER A 24 -3.78 11.34 -7.91
N LEU A 25 -3.35 10.85 -6.74
CA LEU A 25 -3.01 11.67 -5.57
C LEU A 25 -1.84 12.61 -5.88
N GLY A 26 -0.76 12.08 -6.48
CA GLY A 26 0.40 12.88 -6.90
C GLY A 26 0.02 13.98 -7.89
N HIS A 27 -0.84 13.68 -8.87
CA HIS A 27 -1.35 14.67 -9.81
C HIS A 27 -2.16 15.78 -9.12
N SER A 28 -3.01 15.40 -8.16
CA SER A 28 -3.83 16.37 -7.42
C SER A 28 -2.97 17.29 -6.54
N ARG A 29 -1.88 16.78 -5.96
CA ARG A 29 -0.91 17.61 -5.22
C ARG A 29 -0.27 18.66 -6.12
N ARG A 30 0.17 18.28 -7.32
CA ARG A 30 0.75 19.23 -8.29
C ARG A 30 -0.25 20.31 -8.69
N LYS A 31 -1.49 19.94 -8.98
CA LYS A 31 -2.56 20.91 -9.30
C LYS A 31 -2.82 21.91 -8.18
N LEU A 32 -2.84 21.45 -6.93
CA LEU A 32 -2.98 22.33 -5.78
C LEU A 32 -1.79 23.30 -5.68
N GLN A 33 -0.56 22.79 -5.84
CA GLN A 33 0.65 23.61 -5.81
C GLN A 33 0.64 24.67 -6.92
N GLU A 34 0.29 24.31 -8.15
CA GLU A 34 0.15 25.24 -9.28
C GLU A 34 -0.91 26.32 -9.00
N ALA A 35 -2.05 25.92 -8.42
CA ALA A 35 -3.11 26.86 -8.05
C ALA A 35 -2.65 27.85 -6.96
N GLN A 36 -1.89 27.36 -5.97
CA GLN A 36 -1.34 28.21 -4.92
C GLN A 36 -0.29 29.18 -5.47
N GLN A 37 0.61 28.71 -6.34
CA GLN A 37 1.61 29.57 -6.98
C GLN A 37 0.96 30.70 -7.80
N ARG A 38 -0.11 30.41 -8.55
CA ARG A 38 -0.86 31.43 -9.27
C ARG A 38 -1.53 32.43 -8.33
N LEU A 39 -2.06 31.97 -7.19
CA LEU A 39 -2.63 32.86 -6.17
C LEU A 39 -1.56 33.80 -5.62
N ASP A 40 -0.39 33.27 -5.28
CA ASP A 40 0.72 34.05 -4.74
C ASP A 40 1.20 35.10 -5.76
N GLN A 41 1.30 34.73 -7.04
CA GLN A 41 1.62 35.66 -8.13
C GLN A 41 0.61 36.82 -8.23
N LEU A 42 -0.70 36.53 -8.16
CA LEU A 42 -1.74 37.56 -8.21
C LEU A 42 -1.67 38.50 -6.98
N LEU A 43 -1.39 37.95 -5.79
CA LEU A 43 -1.24 38.73 -4.56
C LEU A 43 -0.02 39.64 -4.61
N THR A 44 1.12 39.13 -5.07
CA THR A 44 2.35 39.91 -5.27
C THR A 44 2.12 41.02 -6.29
N TYR A 45 1.55 40.69 -7.45
CA TYR A 45 1.26 41.67 -8.49
C TYR A 45 0.31 42.77 -8.00
N ARG A 46 -0.71 42.43 -7.22
CA ARG A 46 -1.61 43.39 -6.58
C ARG A 46 -0.87 44.34 -5.63
N HIS A 47 0.07 43.81 -4.83
CA HIS A 47 0.85 44.61 -3.91
C HIS A 47 1.75 45.60 -4.67
N GLU A 48 2.50 45.12 -5.65
CA GLU A 48 3.36 45.96 -6.51
C GLU A 48 2.54 47.02 -7.28
N TYR A 49 1.33 46.66 -7.71
CA TYR A 49 0.44 47.58 -8.40
C TYR A 49 -0.03 48.73 -7.49
N ARG A 50 -0.35 48.42 -6.22
CA ARG A 50 -0.69 49.43 -5.20
C ARG A 50 0.48 50.35 -4.85
N GLN A 51 1.67 49.80 -4.68
CA GLN A 51 2.87 50.61 -4.40
C GLN A 51 3.18 51.58 -5.53
N ARG A 52 3.04 51.15 -6.79
CA ARG A 52 3.21 52.03 -7.94
C ARG A 52 2.21 53.19 -7.93
N LEU A 53 0.96 52.93 -7.58
CA LEU A 53 -0.03 54.00 -7.43
C LEU A 53 0.34 54.99 -6.35
N GLU A 54 0.70 54.52 -5.15
CA GLU A 54 1.07 55.39 -4.03
C GLU A 54 2.20 56.35 -4.43
N ASN A 55 3.21 55.85 -5.14
CA ASN A 55 4.29 56.66 -5.68
C ASN A 55 3.81 57.66 -6.74
N SER A 56 2.94 57.25 -7.66
CA SER A 56 2.35 58.16 -8.66
C SER A 56 1.47 59.23 -8.02
N MET A 57 0.76 58.92 -6.93
CA MET A 57 -0.10 59.88 -6.21
C MET A 57 0.73 61.00 -5.59
N GLN A 58 1.92 60.69 -5.07
CA GLN A 58 2.86 61.68 -4.56
C GLN A 58 3.38 62.64 -5.65
N GLN A 59 3.35 62.21 -6.92
CA GLN A 59 3.80 62.99 -8.07
C GLN A 59 2.67 63.76 -8.79
N GLY A 60 1.42 63.57 -8.35
CA GLY A 60 0.22 64.14 -8.98
C GLY A 60 -0.31 63.26 -10.11
N ILE A 61 -1.54 62.73 -9.97
CA ILE A 61 -2.18 61.86 -10.97
C ILE A 61 -3.37 62.58 -11.61
N GLU A 62 -3.51 62.46 -12.93
CA GLU A 62 -4.68 62.89 -13.68
C GLU A 62 -5.95 62.07 -13.31
N PRO A 63 -7.13 62.69 -13.10
CA PRO A 63 -8.34 61.99 -12.65
C PRO A 63 -8.78 60.79 -13.51
N ALA A 64 -8.53 60.82 -14.83
CA ALA A 64 -8.84 59.69 -15.72
C ALA A 64 -7.97 58.44 -15.41
N ASN A 65 -6.70 58.64 -15.06
CA ASN A 65 -5.79 57.57 -14.67
C ASN A 65 -6.17 56.93 -13.33
N TRP A 66 -6.79 57.72 -12.44
CA TRP A 66 -7.33 57.22 -11.18
C TRP A 66 -8.50 56.25 -11.38
N HIS A 67 -9.44 56.56 -12.28
CA HIS A 67 -10.59 55.69 -12.54
C HIS A 67 -10.17 54.35 -13.14
N ASN A 68 -9.30 54.37 -14.16
CA ASN A 68 -8.76 53.16 -14.79
C ASN A 68 -8.05 52.26 -13.77
N TYR A 69 -7.30 52.86 -12.84
CA TYR A 69 -6.64 52.14 -11.77
C TYR A 69 -7.64 51.40 -10.86
N GLN A 70 -8.68 52.08 -10.40
CA GLN A 70 -9.69 51.48 -9.52
C GLN A 70 -10.40 50.31 -10.21
N GLN A 71 -10.71 50.45 -11.50
CA GLN A 71 -11.34 49.39 -12.28
C GLN A 71 -10.44 48.16 -12.41
N PHE A 72 -9.15 48.35 -12.70
CA PHE A 72 -8.20 47.24 -12.79
C PHE A 72 -7.94 46.58 -11.44
N LEU A 73 -7.86 47.36 -10.36
CA LEU A 73 -7.70 46.79 -9.02
C LEU A 73 -8.92 45.94 -8.63
N ALA A 74 -10.13 46.38 -8.99
CA ALA A 74 -11.36 45.62 -8.78
C ALA A 74 -11.37 44.30 -9.58
N SER A 75 -10.94 44.33 -10.85
CA SER A 75 -10.85 43.10 -11.66
C SER A 75 -9.78 42.13 -11.12
N LEU A 76 -8.67 42.65 -10.61
CA LEU A 76 -7.63 41.85 -9.97
C LEU A 76 -8.11 41.23 -8.65
N ASP A 77 -8.85 41.99 -7.83
CA ASP A 77 -9.48 41.48 -6.61
C ASP A 77 -10.49 40.36 -6.93
N GLN A 78 -11.27 40.50 -7.99
CA GLN A 78 -12.17 39.45 -8.48
C GLN A 78 -11.41 38.21 -8.94
N ALA A 79 -10.31 38.37 -9.69
CA ALA A 79 -9.46 37.27 -10.12
C ALA A 79 -8.84 36.53 -8.93
N ILE A 80 -8.36 37.25 -7.91
CA ILE A 80 -7.84 36.67 -6.67
C ILE A 80 -8.91 35.88 -5.92
N ALA A 81 -10.13 36.42 -5.83
CA ALA A 81 -11.25 35.70 -5.21
C ALA A 81 -11.55 34.39 -5.93
N GLY A 82 -11.59 34.42 -7.27
CA GLY A 82 -11.75 33.21 -8.09
C GLY A 82 -10.62 32.21 -7.89
N GLN A 83 -9.37 32.68 -7.85
CA GLN A 83 -8.21 31.81 -7.66
C GLN A 83 -8.17 31.19 -6.26
N ARG A 84 -8.58 31.92 -5.21
CA ARG A 84 -8.75 31.37 -3.86
C ARG A 84 -9.77 30.23 -3.84
N GLN A 85 -10.89 30.39 -4.55
CA GLN A 85 -11.86 29.32 -4.67
C GLN A 85 -11.28 28.10 -5.40
N ALA A 86 -10.52 28.32 -6.48
CA ALA A 86 -9.85 27.23 -7.19
C ALA A 86 -8.86 26.47 -6.28
N VAL A 87 -8.10 27.16 -5.43
CA VAL A 87 -7.22 26.52 -4.42
C VAL A 87 -8.04 25.66 -3.46
N ASN A 88 -9.15 26.19 -2.92
CA ASN A 88 -10.04 25.43 -2.03
C ASN A 88 -10.62 24.18 -2.71
N ASP A 89 -11.02 24.30 -3.98
CA ASP A 89 -11.53 23.18 -4.78
C ASP A 89 -10.45 22.10 -5.00
N GLN A 90 -9.21 22.50 -5.31
CA GLN A 90 -8.10 21.56 -5.45
C GLN A 90 -7.74 20.90 -4.13
N GLN A 91 -7.81 21.62 -3.00
CA GLN A 91 -7.60 21.04 -1.67
C GLN A 91 -8.65 19.97 -1.37
N ARG A 92 -9.94 20.28 -1.57
CA ARG A 92 -11.03 19.30 -1.40
C ARG A 92 -10.90 18.11 -2.35
N HIS A 93 -10.38 18.31 -3.56
CA HIS A 93 -10.10 17.22 -4.48
C HIS A 93 -8.95 16.35 -3.96
N LEU A 94 -7.87 16.97 -3.48
CA LEU A 94 -6.72 16.26 -2.90
C LEU A 94 -7.13 15.38 -1.72
N ASP A 95 -7.95 15.91 -0.81
CA ASP A 95 -8.41 15.18 0.38
C ASP A 95 -9.21 13.93 -0.03
N ARG A 96 -10.08 14.04 -1.05
CA ARG A 96 -10.83 12.89 -1.59
C ARG A 96 -9.90 11.84 -2.20
N GLN A 97 -8.89 12.26 -2.96
CA GLN A 97 -7.91 11.33 -3.54
C GLN A 97 -7.07 10.64 -2.45
N GLN A 98 -6.76 11.35 -1.36
CA GLN A 98 -6.04 10.78 -0.23
C GLN A 98 -6.87 9.71 0.49
N GLN A 99 -8.17 9.96 0.70
CA GLN A 99 -9.08 8.97 1.26
C GLN A 99 -9.22 7.73 0.36
N ALA A 100 -9.38 7.94 -0.95
CA ALA A 100 -9.46 6.86 -1.92
C ALA A 100 -8.20 5.97 -1.88
N TRP A 101 -7.01 6.59 -1.94
CA TRP A 101 -5.73 5.87 -1.86
C TRP A 101 -5.59 5.09 -0.54
N GLN A 102 -5.97 5.68 0.59
CA GLN A 102 -5.95 4.98 1.88
C GLN A 102 -6.89 3.77 1.90
N GLY A 103 -8.05 3.88 1.25
CA GLY A 103 -9.02 2.79 1.07
C GLY A 103 -8.44 1.63 0.28
N GLU A 104 -7.86 1.90 -0.89
CA GLU A 104 -7.23 0.87 -1.74
C GLU A 104 -6.03 0.22 -1.04
N ARG A 105 -5.20 1.00 -0.36
CA ARG A 105 -4.09 0.48 0.43
C ARG A 105 -4.54 -0.45 1.56
N ARG A 106 -5.67 -0.17 2.20
CA ARG A 106 -6.25 -1.06 3.22
C ARG A 106 -6.73 -2.38 2.61
N LYS A 107 -7.35 -2.34 1.42
CA LYS A 107 -7.77 -3.55 0.70
C LYS A 107 -6.56 -4.42 0.33
N LEU A 108 -5.50 -3.80 -0.21
CA LEU A 108 -4.25 -4.49 -0.53
C LEU A 108 -3.67 -5.22 0.70
N ASN A 109 -3.54 -4.51 1.83
CA ASN A 109 -3.06 -5.12 3.08
C ASN A 109 -3.94 -6.28 3.57
N THR A 110 -5.25 -6.22 3.29
CA THR A 110 -6.19 -7.30 3.63
C THR A 110 -5.89 -8.55 2.81
N TYR A 111 -5.68 -8.40 1.50
CA TYR A 111 -5.30 -9.53 0.65
C TYR A 111 -3.94 -10.12 1.02
N ASP A 112 -2.95 -9.27 1.35
CA ASP A 112 -1.67 -9.73 1.88
C ASP A 112 -1.85 -10.61 3.12
N THR A 113 -2.63 -10.12 4.09
CA THR A 113 -2.90 -10.86 5.32
C THR A 113 -3.58 -12.21 5.04
N LEU A 114 -4.53 -12.26 4.11
CA LEU A 114 -5.22 -13.50 3.75
C LEU A 114 -4.29 -14.51 3.05
N ILE A 115 -3.42 -14.03 2.17
CA ILE A 115 -2.41 -14.88 1.50
C ILE A 115 -1.44 -15.46 2.54
N THR A 116 -0.88 -14.63 3.42
CA THR A 116 0.01 -15.10 4.48
C THR A 116 -0.66 -16.15 5.38
N ARG A 117 -1.93 -15.93 5.75
CA ARG A 117 -2.69 -16.91 6.56
C ARG A 117 -2.89 -18.24 5.82
N ARG A 118 -3.21 -18.19 4.52
CA ARG A 118 -3.35 -19.39 3.70
C ARG A 118 -2.02 -20.15 3.63
N ASP A 119 -0.94 -19.45 3.32
CA ASP A 119 0.37 -20.06 3.14
C ASP A 119 0.84 -20.73 4.44
N ASN A 120 0.64 -20.08 5.59
CA ASN A 120 0.90 -20.68 6.90
C ASN A 120 0.06 -21.93 7.16
N ALA A 121 -1.23 -21.93 6.80
CA ALA A 121 -2.10 -23.08 6.96
C ALA A 121 -1.69 -24.25 6.04
N GLU A 122 -1.24 -23.96 4.82
CA GLU A 122 -0.73 -24.96 3.88
C GLU A 122 0.58 -25.59 4.37
N GLN A 123 1.51 -24.77 4.87
CA GLN A 123 2.76 -25.23 5.49
C GLN A 123 2.49 -26.15 6.69
N GLN A 124 1.57 -25.76 7.59
CA GLN A 124 1.19 -26.59 8.73
C GLN A 124 0.58 -27.93 8.30
N ARG A 125 -0.25 -27.94 7.25
CA ARG A 125 -0.83 -29.17 6.70
C ARG A 125 0.25 -30.06 6.06
N ALA A 126 1.21 -29.48 5.37
CA ALA A 126 2.34 -30.20 4.78
C ALA A 126 3.21 -30.84 5.86
N ALA A 127 3.61 -30.07 6.87
CA ALA A 127 4.41 -30.55 7.99
C ALA A 127 3.72 -31.72 8.73
N ARG A 128 2.39 -31.63 8.96
CA ARG A 128 1.63 -32.74 9.56
C ARG A 128 1.64 -34.00 8.71
N ARG A 129 1.52 -33.88 7.38
CA ARG A 129 1.59 -35.04 6.47
C ARG A 129 2.98 -35.64 6.44
N GLU A 130 4.02 -34.82 6.42
CA GLU A 130 5.42 -35.28 6.47
C GLU A 130 5.72 -36.02 7.76
N GLN A 131 5.26 -35.49 8.90
CA GLN A 131 5.38 -36.16 10.19
C GLN A 131 4.69 -37.53 10.19
N GLN A 132 3.45 -37.62 9.69
CA GLN A 132 2.72 -38.89 9.59
C GLN A 132 3.46 -39.93 8.74
N LEU A 133 4.03 -39.52 7.61
CA LEU A 133 4.80 -40.41 6.73
C LEU A 133 6.09 -40.89 7.41
N PHE A 134 6.77 -40.01 8.15
CA PHE A 134 7.98 -40.36 8.90
C PHE A 134 7.67 -41.35 10.03
N ASP A 135 6.58 -41.12 10.77
CA ASP A 135 6.13 -42.00 11.85
C ASP A 135 5.75 -43.38 11.31
N GLU A 136 5.06 -43.45 10.15
CA GLU A 136 4.72 -44.71 9.49
C GLU A 136 5.97 -45.48 9.04
N MET A 137 6.95 -44.80 8.44
CA MET A 137 8.19 -45.42 8.01
C MET A 137 9.00 -45.95 9.20
N SER A 138 9.09 -45.17 10.28
CA SER A 138 9.74 -45.57 11.52
C SER A 138 9.07 -46.80 12.14
N ALA A 139 7.73 -46.80 12.25
CA ALA A 139 6.98 -47.94 12.75
C ALA A 139 7.17 -49.20 11.89
N ARG A 140 7.19 -49.08 10.56
CA ARG A 140 7.47 -50.20 9.64
C ARG A 140 8.88 -50.76 9.83
N MET A 141 9.90 -49.90 9.99
CA MET A 141 11.28 -50.33 10.25
C MET A 141 11.40 -51.06 11.59
N THR A 142 10.82 -50.52 12.67
CA THR A 142 10.81 -51.17 13.98
C THR A 142 10.10 -52.52 13.92
N ARG A 143 8.97 -52.63 13.21
CA ARG A 143 8.24 -53.90 13.07
C ARG A 143 9.04 -54.95 12.29
N ARG A 144 9.80 -54.55 11.27
CA ARG A 144 10.72 -55.45 10.55
C ARG A 144 11.85 -55.93 11.47
N GLN A 145 12.49 -55.04 12.21
CA GLN A 145 13.56 -55.41 13.14
C GLN A 145 13.06 -56.33 14.28
N ALA A 146 11.84 -56.10 14.78
CA ALA A 146 11.22 -56.97 15.77
C ALA A 146 10.93 -58.37 15.20
N ASN A 147 10.49 -58.46 13.94
CA ASN A 147 10.23 -59.73 13.27
C ASN A 147 11.53 -60.50 12.98
N ASP A 148 12.61 -59.79 12.62
CA ASP A 148 13.95 -60.37 12.43
C ASP A 148 14.53 -60.91 13.74
N ARG A 149 14.35 -60.19 14.86
CA ARG A 149 14.76 -60.67 16.19
C ARG A 149 13.89 -61.80 16.74
N GLY A 150 12.65 -61.95 16.25
CA GLY A 150 11.74 -63.03 16.62
C GLY A 150 12.03 -64.37 15.93
N LEU A 151 12.85 -64.37 14.87
CA LEU A 151 13.25 -65.57 14.13
C LEU A 151 14.46 -66.31 14.75
N ASP A 152 15.03 -65.80 15.85
CA ASP A 152 16.26 -66.34 16.47
C ASP A 152 16.00 -67.20 17.75
N VAL A 153 14.74 -67.48 18.10
CA VAL A 153 14.36 -68.15 19.39
C VAL A 153 13.49 -69.40 19.19
N THR A 154 13.79 -70.25 18.20
CA THR A 154 13.14 -71.59 18.09
C THR A 154 14.09 -72.77 17.85
N THR A 155 15.41 -72.60 18.01
CA THR A 155 16.35 -73.74 18.01
C THR A 155 17.07 -73.81 19.35
N THR A 156 16.34 -74.20 20.39
CA THR A 156 16.91 -74.87 21.57
C THR A 156 16.37 -76.29 21.56
N ASP A 157 16.91 -77.13 20.67
CA ASP A 157 16.70 -78.56 20.76
C ASP A 157 17.75 -79.17 21.71
N SER A 158 17.23 -79.51 22.87
CA SER A 158 17.65 -80.54 23.80
C SER A 158 18.67 -81.57 23.30
N SER A 159 19.83 -81.65 23.95
CA SER A 159 20.45 -82.93 24.29
C SER A 159 21.35 -82.78 25.52
N ALA A 160 20.79 -83.20 26.65
CA ALA A 160 21.50 -83.48 27.89
C ALA A 160 22.48 -84.65 27.72
N SER A 161 23.61 -84.61 28.45
CA SER A 161 24.21 -85.76 29.17
C SER A 161 25.55 -85.35 29.81
N THR A 162 25.65 -85.31 31.15
CA THR A 162 26.18 -86.42 32.01
C THR A 162 27.71 -86.32 32.17
N THR A 163 28.24 -85.65 33.20
CA THR A 163 28.58 -86.16 34.56
C THR A 163 30.10 -86.38 34.73
N ARG A 164 30.70 -85.50 35.55
CA ARG A 164 31.68 -85.74 36.64
C ARG A 164 32.84 -86.73 36.39
N PHE A 165 34.07 -86.22 36.37
CA PHE A 165 34.99 -86.20 37.54
C PHE A 165 36.07 -85.13 37.35
#